data_AF-A0A1H7HDX0-F1
#
_entry.id   AF-A0A1H7HDX0-F1
#
_cell.length_a   1.000
_cell.length_b   1.000
_cell.length_c   1.000
_cell.angle_alpha   90.00
_cell.angle_beta   90.00
_cell.angle_gamma   90.00
#
_symmetry.space_group_name_H-M   'P 1'
#
loop_
_entity.id
_entity.type
_entity.pdbx_description
1 polymer ?
#
loop_
_entity_poly.entity_id
_entity_poly.type
_entity_poly.pdbx_seq_one_letter_code
_entity_poly.pdbx_strand_id
1 'polypeptide(L)'
;MPVRGPLVRFLIGLGLVCAAVLAVVGGIALRGPGLVAVCVSGALAGCVAAGVAREAPRPAGRSVLESAGQAAAVTIGALLVVSGTAVLAGGAVALLLVGSGAAGWAVLRWARDRREAALRAVPPAGTGAGSAAAVAGASTAALGEEWRRTGAQLQRPLAPAARQRVVTRRAQVLDELERRDPDGFARWLAAGPLGSVDPTGFVRGTPPRADPSTETEAA
;
A
#
# COMPACT_ATOMS: atom_id res chain seq x y z
N MET A 1 -23.21 19.07 16.26
CA MET A 1 -22.16 20.02 16.68
C MET A 1 -20.78 19.46 16.32
N PRO A 2 -20.18 19.83 15.18
CA PRO A 2 -18.88 19.34 14.74
C PRO A 2 -17.74 20.22 15.32
N VAL A 3 -17.51 20.15 16.62
CA VAL A 3 -16.42 20.88 17.32
C VAL A 3 -15.07 20.15 17.28
N ARG A 4 -15.01 18.95 16.67
CA ARG A 4 -13.78 18.15 16.61
C ARG A 4 -12.69 18.80 15.73
N GLY A 5 -13.06 19.62 14.76
CA GLY A 5 -12.11 20.30 13.86
C GLY A 5 -11.23 21.38 14.54
N PRO A 6 -11.82 22.40 15.19
CA PRO A 6 -11.04 23.49 15.77
C PRO A 6 -10.23 23.07 17.01
N LEU A 7 -10.79 22.21 17.87
CA LEU A 7 -10.11 21.74 19.07
C LEU A 7 -8.89 20.87 18.73
N VAL A 8 -9.01 19.99 17.72
CA VAL A 8 -7.87 19.19 17.25
C VAL A 8 -6.78 20.09 16.66
N ARG A 9 -7.14 21.10 15.85
CA ARG A 9 -6.14 22.06 15.32
C ARG A 9 -5.44 22.85 16.41
N PHE A 10 -6.18 23.28 17.44
CA PHE A 10 -5.62 23.97 18.59
C PHE A 10 -4.66 23.08 19.38
N LEU A 11 -5.03 21.82 19.66
CA LEU A 11 -4.16 20.86 20.33
C LEU A 11 -2.90 20.53 19.53
N ILE A 12 -3.02 20.41 18.21
CA ILE A 12 -1.85 20.24 17.30
C ILE A 12 -0.95 21.47 17.38
N GLY A 13 -1.51 22.68 17.33
CA GLY A 13 -0.76 23.93 17.43
C GLY A 13 -0.02 24.05 18.76
N LEU A 14 -0.71 23.77 19.87
CA LEU A 14 -0.11 23.78 21.20
C LEU A 14 0.99 22.72 21.34
N GLY A 15 0.75 21.51 20.83
CA GLY A 15 1.74 20.45 20.80
C GLY A 15 3.01 20.84 20.00
N LEU A 16 2.85 21.52 18.87
CA LEU A 16 3.96 22.05 18.07
C LEU A 16 4.76 23.11 18.82
N VAL A 17 4.09 24.03 19.50
CA VAL A 17 4.75 25.07 20.31
C VAL A 17 5.54 24.44 21.46
N CYS A 18 4.93 23.50 22.19
CA CYS A 18 5.62 22.78 23.26
C CYS A 18 6.84 22.00 22.72
N ALA A 19 6.70 21.32 21.58
CA ALA A 19 7.80 20.61 20.94
C ALA A 19 8.93 21.57 20.53
N ALA A 20 8.61 22.74 19.97
CA ALA A 20 9.60 23.75 19.60
C ALA A 20 10.38 24.26 20.82
N VAL A 21 9.69 24.55 21.93
CA VAL A 21 10.34 24.98 23.19
C VAL A 21 11.26 23.88 23.72
N LEU A 22 10.80 22.62 23.74
CA LEU A 22 11.62 21.49 24.16
C LEU A 22 12.84 21.30 23.26
N ALA A 23 12.70 21.50 21.95
CA ALA A 23 13.81 21.39 21.02
C ALA A 23 14.88 22.47 21.25
N VAL A 24 14.47 23.71 21.54
CA VAL A 24 15.38 24.81 21.90
C VAL A 24 16.11 24.49 23.20
N VAL A 25 15.40 24.02 24.22
CA VAL A 25 15.99 23.64 25.51
C VAL A 25 16.98 22.49 25.36
N GLY A 26 16.63 21.45 24.58
CA GLY A 26 17.52 20.33 24.26
C GLY A 26 18.78 20.78 23.51
N GLY A 27 18.63 21.66 22.52
CA GLY A 27 19.74 22.22 21.75
C GLY A 27 20.71 23.04 22.61
N ILE A 28 20.20 23.81 23.58
CA ILE A 28 21.02 24.58 24.53
C ILE A 28 21.73 23.67 25.54
N ALA A 29 21.08 22.59 25.97
CA ALA A 29 21.65 21.64 26.93
C ALA A 29 22.72 20.72 26.32
N LEU A 30 22.64 20.43 25.03
CA LEU A 30 23.64 19.65 24.29
C LEU A 30 24.91 20.48 24.07
N ARG A 31 25.94 20.26 24.90
CA ARG A 31 27.30 20.75 24.60
C ARG A 31 27.81 20.17 23.28
N GLY A 32 28.78 20.84 22.65
CA GLY A 32 29.30 20.59 21.29
C GLY A 32 29.26 19.14 20.76
N PRO A 33 29.80 18.13 21.47
CA PRO A 33 29.78 16.74 20.99
C PRO A 33 28.38 16.15 20.81
N GLY A 34 27.42 16.54 21.65
CA GLY A 34 26.04 16.06 21.59
C GLY A 34 25.28 16.57 20.37
N LEU A 35 25.54 17.82 19.96
CA LEU A 35 24.98 18.40 18.73
C LEU A 35 25.48 17.65 17.48
N VAL A 36 26.77 17.30 17.45
CA VAL A 36 27.35 16.51 16.35
C VAL A 36 26.66 15.15 16.23
N ALA A 37 26.42 14.45 17.33
CA ALA A 37 25.73 13.16 17.32
C ALA A 37 24.29 13.26 16.78
N VAL A 38 23.56 14.33 17.12
CA VAL A 38 22.21 14.59 16.61
C VAL A 38 22.23 14.89 15.11
N CYS A 39 23.16 15.73 14.66
CA CYS A 39 23.33 16.04 13.24
C CYS A 39 23.70 14.81 12.41
N VAL A 40 24.62 13.98 12.89
CA VAL A 40 25.02 12.73 12.21
C VAL A 40 23.85 11.75 12.14
N SER A 41 23.10 11.59 13.24
CA SER A 41 21.91 10.73 13.27
C SER A 41 20.82 11.21 12.29
N GLY A 42 20.60 12.52 12.22
CA GLY A 42 19.68 13.13 11.25
C GLY A 42 20.12 12.92 9.80
N ALA A 43 21.42 13.07 9.52
CA ALA A 43 21.99 12.82 8.20
C ALA A 43 21.83 11.35 7.78
N LEU A 44 22.13 10.40 8.68
CA LEU A 44 21.95 8.97 8.44
C LEU A 44 20.49 8.62 8.14
N ALA A 45 19.55 9.15 8.94
CA ALA A 45 18.12 8.96 8.69
C ALA A 45 17.69 9.52 7.31
N GLY A 46 18.21 10.69 6.93
CA GLY A 46 17.99 11.29 5.61
C GLY A 46 18.53 10.41 4.47
N CYS A 47 19.72 9.84 4.63
CA CYS A 47 20.31 8.92 3.66
C CYS A 47 19.47 7.64 3.50
N VAL A 48 19.00 7.05 4.60
CA VAL A 48 18.13 5.86 4.56
C VAL A 48 16.81 6.18 3.86
N ALA A 49 16.17 7.30 4.19
CA ALA A 49 14.94 7.73 3.54
C ALA A 49 15.14 7.98 2.03
N ALA A 50 16.28 8.55 1.63
CA ALA A 50 16.64 8.75 0.24
C ALA A 50 16.84 7.42 -0.52
N GLY A 51 17.44 6.41 0.12
CA GLY A 51 17.58 5.06 -0.44
C GLY A 51 16.23 4.40 -0.69
N VAL A 52 15.38 4.35 0.35
CA VAL A 52 14.04 3.78 0.26
C VAL A 52 13.18 4.49 -0.79
N ALA A 53 13.29 5.82 -0.90
CA ALA A 53 12.58 6.59 -1.92
C ALA A 53 13.09 6.34 -3.36
N ARG A 54 14.34 5.88 -3.53
CA ARG A 54 14.89 5.47 -4.83
C ARG A 54 14.41 4.07 -5.24
N GLU A 55 14.24 3.15 -4.28
CA GLU A 55 13.72 1.80 -4.54
C GLU A 55 12.19 1.74 -4.70
N ALA A 56 11.45 2.70 -4.14
CA ALA A 56 10.01 2.74 -4.27
C ALA A 56 9.57 3.02 -5.73
N PRO A 57 8.60 2.27 -6.29
CA PRO A 57 8.00 2.58 -7.59
C PRO A 57 7.43 3.99 -7.59
N ARG A 58 8.05 4.90 -8.36
CA ARG A 58 7.79 6.35 -8.35
C ARG A 58 6.28 6.67 -8.42
N PRO A 59 5.68 7.24 -7.36
CA PRO A 59 4.43 7.97 -7.50
C PRO A 59 4.74 9.34 -8.07
N ALA A 60 3.96 9.79 -9.05
CA ALA A 60 4.11 11.11 -9.65
C ALA A 60 3.95 12.21 -8.59
N GLY A 61 5.00 13.00 -8.32
CA GLY A 61 4.86 14.35 -7.79
C GLY A 61 5.80 14.81 -6.66
N ARG A 62 6.42 13.94 -5.87
CA ARG A 62 7.32 14.35 -4.77
C ARG A 62 8.79 14.08 -5.08
N SER A 63 9.62 15.11 -4.96
CA SER A 63 11.06 14.96 -5.23
C SER A 63 11.72 14.13 -4.11
N VAL A 64 12.64 13.24 -4.47
CA VAL A 64 13.42 12.41 -3.53
C VAL A 64 14.18 13.27 -2.51
N LEU A 65 14.56 14.48 -2.91
CA LEU A 65 15.24 15.44 -2.06
C LEU A 65 14.31 16.02 -0.98
N GLU A 66 13.04 16.25 -1.30
CA GLU A 66 12.03 16.72 -0.35
C GLU A 66 11.70 15.64 0.69
N SER A 67 11.59 14.37 0.28
CA SER A 67 11.38 13.26 1.21
C SER A 67 12.57 13.02 2.13
N ALA A 68 13.80 13.14 1.61
CA ALA A 68 15.01 12.99 2.40
C ALA A 68 15.17 14.15 3.40
N GLY A 69 14.93 15.39 2.95
CA GLY A 69 14.96 16.57 3.80
C GLY A 69 13.91 16.55 4.90
N GLN A 70 12.67 16.13 4.56
CA GLN A 70 11.60 16.00 5.54
C GLN A 70 11.91 14.92 6.58
N ALA A 71 12.47 13.77 6.18
CA ALA A 71 12.87 12.72 7.12
C ALA A 71 13.96 13.21 8.08
N ALA A 72 15.02 13.83 7.55
CA ALA A 72 16.11 14.37 8.35
C ALA A 72 15.61 15.43 9.36
N ALA A 73 14.77 16.37 8.89
CA ALA A 73 14.21 17.42 9.74
C ALA A 73 13.33 16.85 10.87
N VAL A 74 12.50 15.84 10.58
CA VAL A 74 11.67 15.17 11.58
C VAL A 74 12.52 14.43 12.60
N THR A 75 13.58 13.72 12.17
CA THR A 75 14.48 13.01 13.09
C THR A 75 15.22 13.97 14.02
N ILE A 76 15.79 15.06 13.47
CA ILE A 76 16.49 16.07 14.27
C ILE A 76 15.53 16.71 15.28
N GLY A 77 14.33 17.11 14.84
CA GLY A 77 13.31 17.68 15.72
C GLY A 77 12.92 16.73 16.84
N ALA A 78 12.67 15.45 16.54
CA ALA A 78 12.32 14.44 17.54
C ALA A 78 13.44 14.23 18.57
N LEU A 79 14.70 14.14 18.13
CA LEU A 79 15.85 13.98 19.03
C LEU A 79 16.01 15.18 19.96
N LEU A 80 15.83 16.41 19.45
CA LEU A 80 15.91 17.63 20.26
C LEU A 80 14.79 17.70 21.30
N VAL A 81 13.55 17.32 20.93
CA VAL A 81 12.43 17.23 21.87
C VAL A 81 12.70 16.21 22.97
N VAL A 82 13.17 15.01 22.62
CA VAL A 82 13.52 13.96 23.60
C VAL A 82 14.62 14.43 24.54
N SER A 83 15.65 15.09 24.00
CA SER A 83 16.74 15.66 24.78
C SER A 83 16.25 16.75 25.75
N GLY A 84 15.44 17.70 25.29
CA GLY A 84 14.87 18.73 26.16
C GLY A 84 13.94 18.17 27.24
N THR A 85 13.18 17.13 26.90
CA THR A 85 12.31 16.42 27.85
C THR A 85 13.13 15.69 28.93
N ALA A 86 14.25 15.08 28.55
CA ALA A 86 15.15 14.42 29.50
C ALA A 86 15.79 15.40 30.49
N VAL A 87 16.07 16.63 30.04
CA VAL A 87 16.62 17.70 30.90
C VAL A 87 15.59 18.24 31.88
N LEU A 88 14.35 18.48 31.43
CA LEU A 88 13.31 19.10 32.26
C LEU A 88 12.55 18.12 33.17
N ALA A 89 12.29 16.91 32.69
CA ALA A 89 11.47 15.91 33.39
C ALA A 89 12.26 14.67 33.82
N GLY A 90 13.54 14.57 33.45
CA GLY A 90 14.41 13.43 33.73
C GLY A 90 14.39 12.35 32.63
N GLY A 91 15.49 11.61 32.53
CA GLY A 91 15.68 10.59 31.48
C GLY A 91 14.64 9.48 31.48
N ALA A 92 14.14 9.09 32.65
CA ALA A 92 13.08 8.08 32.78
C ALA A 92 11.77 8.51 32.09
N VAL A 93 11.38 9.78 32.25
CA VAL A 93 10.17 10.33 31.62
C VAL A 93 10.34 10.42 30.11
N ALA A 94 11.52 10.82 29.63
CA ALA A 94 11.82 10.85 28.20
C ALA A 94 11.75 9.45 27.57
N LEU A 95 12.30 8.42 28.23
CA LEU A 95 12.22 7.03 27.77
C LEU A 95 10.79 6.51 27.73
N LEU A 96 9.97 6.81 28.75
CA LEU A 96 8.57 6.43 28.77
C LEU A 96 7.77 7.09 27.64
N LEU A 97 8.02 8.36 27.33
CA LEU A 97 7.37 9.07 26.22
C LEU A 97 7.77 8.49 24.86
N VAL A 98 9.06 8.21 24.65
CA VAL A 98 9.54 7.57 23.42
C VAL A 98 8.95 6.16 23.28
N GLY A 99 8.99 5.37 24.35
CA GLY A 99 8.47 4.01 24.36
C GLY A 99 6.97 3.95 24.10
N SER A 100 6.19 4.81 24.75
CA SER A 100 4.73 4.89 24.53
C SER A 100 4.37 5.39 23.13
N GLY A 101 5.12 6.35 22.58
CA GLY A 101 4.96 6.80 21.20
C GLY A 101 5.26 5.69 20.19
N ALA A 102 6.37 4.96 20.37
CA ALA A 102 6.75 3.85 19.51
C ALA A 102 5.75 2.69 19.59
N ALA A 103 5.31 2.33 20.79
CA ALA A 103 4.29 1.30 20.99
C ALA A 103 2.95 1.69 20.37
N GLY A 104 2.49 2.93 20.58
CA GLY A 104 1.29 3.47 19.96
C GLY A 104 1.37 3.46 18.44
N TRP A 105 2.50 3.89 17.87
CA TRP A 105 2.74 3.85 16.43
C TRP A 105 2.72 2.42 15.88
N ALA A 106 3.38 1.47 16.55
CA ALA A 106 3.39 0.07 16.15
C ALA A 106 1.98 -0.55 16.19
N VAL A 107 1.20 -0.25 17.24
CA VAL A 107 -0.20 -0.69 17.35
C VAL A 107 -1.06 -0.06 16.25
N LEU A 108 -0.91 1.23 15.97
CA LEU A 108 -1.64 1.90 14.88
C LEU A 108 -1.27 1.31 13.52
N ARG A 109 0.02 1.04 13.29
CA ARG A 109 0.49 0.43 12.04
C ARG A 109 -0.09 -0.96 11.88
N TRP A 110 0.02 -1.80 12.90
CA TRP A 110 -0.55 -3.14 12.89
C TRP A 110 -2.08 -3.12 12.71
N ALA A 111 -2.78 -2.18 13.35
CA ALA A 111 -4.21 -2.00 13.16
C ALA A 111 -4.55 -1.52 11.74
N ARG A 112 -3.73 -0.68 11.11
CA ARG A 112 -3.88 -0.29 9.70
C ARG A 112 -3.63 -1.46 8.77
N ASP A 113 -2.55 -2.22 8.98
CA ASP A 113 -2.23 -3.41 8.19
C ASP A 113 -3.37 -4.45 8.30
N ARG A 114 -3.92 -4.63 9.51
CA ARG A 114 -5.11 -5.46 9.74
C ARG A 114 -6.37 -4.91 9.11
N ARG A 115 -6.58 -3.58 9.11
CA ARG A 115 -7.71 -2.95 8.43
C ARG A 115 -7.58 -3.06 6.92
N GLU A 116 -6.40 -2.90 6.37
CA GLU A 116 -6.15 -3.10 4.94
C GLU A 116 -6.32 -4.56 4.55
N ALA A 117 -5.81 -5.50 5.36
CA ALA A 117 -6.06 -6.93 5.18
C ALA A 117 -7.55 -7.24 5.30
N ALA A 118 -8.26 -6.64 6.25
CA ALA A 118 -9.70 -6.79 6.42
C ALA A 118 -10.48 -6.16 5.25
N LEU A 119 -10.08 -5.00 4.73
CA LEU A 119 -10.70 -4.35 3.56
C LEU A 119 -10.42 -5.12 2.27
N ARG A 120 -9.27 -5.81 2.17
CA ARG A 120 -8.98 -6.78 1.10
C ARG A 120 -9.76 -8.08 1.29
N ALA A 121 -10.03 -8.47 2.55
CA ALA A 121 -10.78 -9.66 2.92
C ALA A 121 -12.31 -9.44 2.96
N VAL A 122 -12.78 -8.20 2.95
CA VAL A 122 -14.19 -7.87 2.68
C VAL A 122 -14.44 -8.33 1.26
N PRO A 123 -15.22 -9.41 1.06
CA PRO A 123 -15.62 -9.82 -0.27
C PRO A 123 -16.40 -8.63 -0.85
N PRO A 124 -16.16 -8.22 -2.10
CA PRO A 124 -16.96 -7.17 -2.70
C PRO A 124 -18.42 -7.63 -2.67
N ALA A 125 -19.24 -6.95 -1.86
CA ALA A 125 -20.67 -7.18 -1.84
C ALA A 125 -21.20 -7.07 -3.28
N GLY A 126 -21.65 -8.20 -3.81
CA GLY A 126 -22.54 -8.31 -4.97
C GLY A 126 -21.96 -8.18 -6.38
N THR A 127 -20.80 -7.55 -6.63
CA THR A 127 -20.30 -7.34 -8.01
C THR A 127 -19.10 -8.20 -8.41
N GLY A 128 -18.22 -8.53 -7.46
CA GLY A 128 -17.04 -9.35 -7.75
C GLY A 128 -17.34 -10.85 -7.86
N ALA A 129 -18.20 -11.38 -6.99
CA ALA A 129 -18.63 -12.78 -7.03
C ALA A 129 -19.38 -13.11 -8.33
N GLY A 130 -20.25 -12.21 -8.80
CA GLY A 130 -20.94 -12.35 -10.09
C GLY A 130 -19.99 -12.31 -11.28
N SER A 131 -18.98 -11.42 -11.26
CA SER A 131 -17.95 -11.37 -12.32
C SER A 131 -17.07 -12.63 -12.32
N ALA A 132 -16.64 -13.10 -11.15
CA ALA A 132 -15.81 -14.31 -11.02
C ALA A 132 -16.59 -15.57 -11.44
N ALA A 133 -17.86 -15.69 -11.04
CA ALA A 133 -18.74 -16.77 -11.49
C ALA A 133 -18.98 -16.74 -13.01
N ALA A 134 -19.17 -15.54 -13.59
CA ALA A 134 -19.30 -15.38 -15.04
C ALA A 134 -18.03 -15.80 -15.80
N VAL A 135 -16.84 -15.53 -15.24
CA VAL A 135 -15.56 -15.98 -15.82
C VAL A 135 -15.40 -17.50 -15.67
N ALA A 136 -15.74 -18.06 -14.51
CA ALA A 136 -15.68 -19.51 -14.27
C ALA A 136 -16.62 -20.32 -15.19
N GLY A 137 -17.79 -19.76 -15.53
CA GLY A 137 -18.75 -20.36 -16.46
C GLY A 137 -18.43 -20.14 -17.95
N ALA A 138 -17.50 -19.24 -18.29
CA ALA A 138 -17.20 -18.91 -19.69
C ALA A 138 -16.47 -20.05 -20.41
N SER A 139 -16.67 -20.22 -21.72
CA SER A 139 -15.86 -21.16 -22.51
C SER A 139 -14.41 -20.66 -22.63
N THR A 140 -13.45 -21.56 -22.88
CA THR A 140 -12.04 -21.15 -23.06
C THR A 140 -11.88 -20.16 -24.23
N ALA A 141 -12.67 -20.32 -25.30
CA ALA A 141 -12.74 -19.34 -26.39
C ALA A 141 -13.22 -17.96 -25.93
N ALA A 142 -14.24 -17.90 -25.07
CA ALA A 142 -14.73 -16.65 -24.51
C ALA A 142 -13.71 -15.98 -23.57
N LEU A 143 -12.92 -16.77 -22.83
CA LEU A 143 -11.81 -16.28 -22.02
C LEU A 143 -10.70 -15.68 -22.90
N GLY A 144 -10.37 -16.32 -24.02
CA GLY A 144 -9.43 -15.78 -25.01
C GLY A 144 -9.88 -14.44 -25.59
N GLU A 145 -11.16 -14.32 -25.94
CA GLU A 145 -11.73 -13.07 -26.44
C GLU A 145 -11.73 -11.95 -25.37
N GLU A 146 -12.09 -12.27 -24.13
CA GLU A 146 -12.00 -11.33 -22.99
C GLU A 146 -10.55 -10.86 -22.77
N TRP A 147 -9.57 -11.77 -22.88
CA TRP A 147 -8.16 -11.45 -22.80
C TRP A 147 -7.71 -10.47 -23.90
N ARG A 148 -8.12 -10.69 -25.15
CA ARG A 148 -7.81 -9.78 -26.26
C ARG A 148 -8.45 -8.40 -26.05
N ARG A 149 -9.74 -8.38 -25.70
CA ARG A 149 -10.51 -7.15 -25.47
C ARG A 149 -9.91 -6.29 -24.36
N THR A 150 -9.61 -6.88 -23.22
CA THR A 150 -9.00 -6.17 -22.08
C THR A 150 -7.57 -5.73 -22.37
N GLY A 151 -6.83 -6.49 -23.19
CA GLY A 151 -5.50 -6.10 -23.68
C GLY A 151 -5.58 -4.83 -24.54
N ALA A 152 -6.51 -4.79 -25.49
CA ALA A 152 -6.75 -3.61 -26.33
C ALA A 152 -7.21 -2.38 -25.52
N GLN A 153 -8.01 -2.58 -24.46
CA GLN A 153 -8.43 -1.49 -23.57
C GLN A 153 -7.24 -0.88 -22.82
N LEU A 154 -6.30 -1.69 -22.32
CA LEU A 154 -5.15 -1.19 -21.57
C LEU A 154 -4.15 -0.37 -22.41
N GLN A 155 -4.14 -0.57 -23.72
CA GLN A 155 -3.35 0.24 -24.67
C GLN A 155 -3.93 1.65 -24.85
N ARG A 156 -5.16 1.90 -24.42
CA ARG A 156 -5.79 3.23 -24.47
C ARG A 156 -5.53 4.01 -23.19
N PRO A 157 -5.54 5.36 -23.25
CA PRO A 157 -5.60 6.19 -22.05
C PRO A 157 -6.87 5.86 -21.24
N LEU A 158 -6.70 5.51 -19.97
CA LEU A 158 -7.78 5.14 -19.06
C LEU A 158 -7.58 5.87 -17.74
N ALA A 159 -8.66 6.38 -17.15
CA ALA A 159 -8.64 6.89 -15.79
C ALA A 159 -8.16 5.79 -14.80
N PRO A 160 -7.47 6.14 -13.69
CA PRO A 160 -6.87 5.15 -12.79
C PRO A 160 -7.85 4.07 -12.29
N ALA A 161 -9.06 4.47 -11.91
CA ALA A 161 -10.09 3.53 -11.45
C ALA A 161 -10.58 2.58 -12.57
N ALA A 162 -10.68 3.07 -13.81
CA ALA A 162 -11.06 2.25 -14.95
C ALA A 162 -9.95 1.26 -15.32
N ARG A 163 -8.69 1.70 -15.30
CA ARG A 163 -7.52 0.83 -15.49
C ARG A 163 -7.49 -0.29 -14.46
N GLN A 164 -7.74 0.02 -13.18
CA GLN A 164 -7.79 -0.99 -12.12
C GLN A 164 -8.85 -2.07 -12.37
N ARG A 165 -10.07 -1.67 -12.81
CA ARG A 165 -11.14 -2.63 -13.13
C ARG A 165 -10.73 -3.60 -14.26
N VAL A 166 -10.07 -3.09 -15.30
CA VAL A 166 -9.60 -3.92 -16.43
C VAL A 166 -8.49 -4.87 -15.97
N VAL A 167 -7.56 -4.43 -15.11
CA VAL A 167 -6.51 -5.29 -14.55
C VAL A 167 -7.11 -6.38 -13.66
N THR A 168 -8.07 -6.06 -12.78
CA THR A 168 -8.75 -7.05 -11.95
C THR A 168 -9.49 -8.08 -12.80
N ARG A 169 -10.16 -7.67 -13.87
CA ARG A 169 -10.82 -8.58 -14.81
C ARG A 169 -9.83 -9.50 -15.52
N ARG A 170 -8.65 -8.99 -15.89
CA ARG A 170 -7.57 -9.82 -16.49
C ARG A 170 -7.01 -10.84 -15.52
N ALA A 171 -6.82 -10.48 -14.25
CA ALA A 171 -6.38 -11.42 -13.22
C ALA A 171 -7.38 -12.59 -13.10
N GLN A 172 -8.68 -12.31 -13.03
CA GLN A 172 -9.73 -13.35 -13.00
C GLN A 172 -9.66 -14.30 -14.21
N VAL A 173 -9.41 -13.76 -15.41
CA VAL A 173 -9.25 -14.59 -16.62
C VAL A 173 -7.99 -15.45 -16.55
N LEU A 174 -6.88 -14.91 -16.03
CA LEU A 174 -5.63 -15.69 -15.86
C LEU A 174 -5.81 -16.80 -14.83
N ASP A 175 -6.40 -16.49 -13.67
CA ASP A 175 -6.67 -17.46 -12.61
C ASP A 175 -7.53 -18.61 -13.14
N GLU A 176 -8.54 -18.31 -13.96
CA GLU A 176 -9.42 -19.31 -14.55
C GLU A 176 -8.72 -20.14 -15.65
N LEU A 177 -7.81 -19.55 -16.44
CA LEU A 177 -7.00 -20.27 -17.43
C LEU A 177 -6.00 -21.21 -16.75
N GLU A 178 -5.30 -20.73 -15.71
CA GLU A 178 -4.39 -21.53 -14.88
C GLU A 178 -5.14 -22.70 -14.22
N ARG A 179 -6.34 -22.46 -13.68
CA ARG A 179 -7.17 -23.49 -13.05
C ARG A 179 -7.60 -24.60 -14.02
N ARG A 180 -7.77 -24.30 -15.32
CA ARG A 180 -8.23 -25.28 -16.33
C ARG A 180 -7.11 -26.17 -16.89
N ASP A 181 -5.95 -25.60 -17.16
CA ASP A 181 -4.81 -26.31 -17.75
C ASP A 181 -3.50 -25.64 -17.29
N PRO A 182 -2.98 -25.99 -16.10
CA PRO A 182 -1.76 -25.41 -15.56
C PRO A 182 -0.56 -25.58 -16.50
N ASP A 183 -0.46 -26.74 -17.16
CA ASP A 183 0.62 -27.06 -18.08
C ASP A 183 0.52 -26.24 -19.39
N GLY A 184 -0.69 -26.09 -19.93
CA GLY A 184 -0.96 -25.23 -21.08
C GLY A 184 -0.69 -23.76 -20.80
N PHE A 185 -1.09 -23.30 -19.61
CA PHE A 185 -0.81 -21.95 -19.14
C PHE A 185 0.69 -21.70 -18.99
N ALA A 186 1.45 -22.63 -18.42
CA ALA A 186 2.91 -22.52 -18.29
C ALA A 186 3.61 -22.45 -19.66
N ARG A 187 3.19 -23.26 -20.64
CA ARG A 187 3.70 -23.19 -22.03
C ARG A 187 3.43 -21.83 -22.66
N TRP A 188 2.24 -21.28 -22.45
CA TRP A 188 1.88 -19.96 -22.95
C TRP A 188 2.70 -18.83 -22.30
N LEU A 189 2.93 -18.89 -20.98
CA LEU A 189 3.80 -17.93 -20.29
C LEU A 189 5.25 -18.00 -20.82
N ALA A 190 5.76 -19.22 -21.06
CA ALA A 190 7.10 -19.42 -21.60
C ALA A 190 7.24 -18.90 -23.04
N ALA A 191 6.16 -18.89 -23.82
CA ALA A 191 6.14 -18.31 -25.17
C ALA A 191 6.15 -16.77 -25.19
N GLY A 192 6.00 -16.11 -24.04
CA GLY A 192 6.09 -14.66 -23.91
C GLY A 192 4.79 -13.92 -24.29
N PRO A 193 3.79 -13.85 -23.38
CA PRO A 193 2.48 -13.25 -23.65
C PRO A 193 2.48 -11.70 -23.61
N LEU A 194 3.53 -11.06 -24.13
CA LEU A 194 3.75 -9.61 -24.03
C LEU A 194 2.78 -8.78 -24.90
N GLY A 195 2.00 -9.42 -25.76
CA GLY A 195 0.88 -8.82 -26.48
C GLY A 195 -0.45 -9.43 -26.05
N SER A 196 -1.56 -8.88 -26.52
CA SER A 196 -2.90 -9.49 -26.46
C SER A 196 -2.99 -10.79 -27.29
N VAL A 197 -1.95 -11.61 -27.28
CA VAL A 197 -1.84 -12.91 -27.93
C VAL A 197 -2.85 -13.85 -27.27
N ASP A 198 -3.60 -14.53 -28.11
CA ASP A 198 -4.71 -15.39 -27.72
C ASP A 198 -4.20 -16.63 -26.96
N PRO A 199 -4.61 -16.85 -25.69
CA PRO A 199 -4.19 -18.01 -24.90
C PRO A 199 -4.86 -19.33 -25.33
N THR A 200 -5.92 -19.27 -26.15
CA THR A 200 -6.72 -20.45 -26.53
C THR A 200 -5.97 -21.47 -27.37
N GLY A 201 -4.89 -21.07 -28.05
CA GLY A 201 -4.01 -22.00 -28.80
C GLY A 201 -3.14 -22.89 -27.90
N PHE A 202 -3.00 -22.55 -26.63
CA PHE A 202 -2.10 -23.25 -25.68
C PHE A 202 -2.86 -23.98 -24.57
N VAL A 203 -4.03 -23.45 -24.17
CA VAL A 203 -4.89 -23.96 -23.09
C VAL A 203 -6.02 -24.79 -23.66
N ARG A 204 -6.16 -26.05 -23.21
CA ARG A 204 -7.26 -26.92 -23.68
C ARG A 204 -8.61 -26.48 -23.12
N GLY A 205 -9.65 -26.58 -23.95
CA GLY A 205 -11.01 -26.22 -23.57
C GLY A 205 -11.70 -27.28 -22.72
N THR A 206 -12.12 -26.92 -21.51
CA THR A 206 -13.15 -27.67 -20.77
C THR A 206 -14.51 -27.09 -21.16
N PRO A 207 -15.53 -27.91 -21.46
CA PRO A 207 -16.87 -27.40 -21.73
C PRO A 207 -17.40 -26.58 -20.52
N PRO A 208 -18.25 -25.56 -20.76
CA PRO A 208 -18.87 -24.78 -19.69
C PRO A 208 -19.55 -25.69 -18.67
N ARG A 209 -19.42 -25.40 -17.37
CA ARG A 209 -20.16 -26.14 -16.34
C ARG A 209 -21.65 -25.85 -16.54
N ALA A 210 -22.44 -26.87 -16.85
CA ALA A 210 -23.89 -26.76 -16.90
C ALA A 210 -24.42 -26.39 -15.51
N ASP A 211 -25.39 -25.49 -15.48
CA ASP A 211 -26.06 -25.03 -14.28
C ASP A 211 -26.83 -26.23 -13.67
N PRO A 212 -26.67 -26.55 -12.37
CA PRO A 212 -27.37 -27.69 -11.74
C PRO A 212 -28.89 -27.47 -11.56
N SER A 213 -29.43 -26.38 -12.11
CA SER A 213 -30.83 -25.96 -11.95
C SER A 213 -31.81 -26.63 -12.92
N THR A 214 -31.34 -27.41 -13.90
CA THR A 214 -32.22 -28.09 -14.88
C THR A 214 -32.52 -29.56 -14.58
N GLU A 215 -32.01 -30.13 -13.48
CA GLU A 215 -32.18 -31.56 -13.17
C GLU A 215 -33.33 -31.88 -12.20
N THR A 216 -34.01 -30.87 -11.63
CA THR A 216 -35.07 -31.07 -10.61
C THR A 216 -36.50 -31.01 -11.16
N GLU A 217 -36.71 -31.05 -12.48
CA GLU A 217 -38.05 -31.00 -13.09
C GLU A 217 -38.37 -32.21 -13.97
N ALA A 218 -37.94 -33.40 -13.55
CA ALA A 218 -38.38 -34.67 -14.13
C ALA A 218 -38.31 -35.81 -13.08
N ALA A 219 -39.24 -35.80 -12.13
CA ALA A 219 -39.58 -36.97 -11.31
C ALA A 219 -41.10 -37.03 -11.12
#